data_AF-H9FKA1-F1
#
_entry.id   AF-H9FKA1-F1
#
_cell.length_a   1.000
_cell.length_b   1.000
_cell.length_c   1.000
_cell.angle_alpha   90.00
_cell.angle_beta   90.00
_cell.angle_gamma   90.00
#
_symmetry.space_group_name_H-M   'P 1'
#
loop_
_entity.id
_entity.type
_entity.pdbx_description
1 polymer ?
#
loop_
_entity_poly.entity_id
_entity_poly.type
_entity_poly.pdbx_seq_one_letter_code
_entity_poly.pdbx_strand_id
1 'polypeptide(L)'
;GILDTCLYVMDRAQMDLSGRGNPIKVSRVGSAMVNAKDDEGVLVGSWDNIYAYGVPPSAWTGSVDILLEYQSSENPVRYGQCWVFAGVFNTFLRCLGIPARIVTNYFSAHDNDANLQMDIFLEEDGNVNSKLTKDSVWNYHCWNEAWMTRP
;
A
#
# COMPACT_ATOMS: atom_id res chain seq x y z
N GLY A 1 20.78 7.45 2.37
CA GLY A 1 19.39 7.85 2.58
C GLY A 1 18.48 6.73 2.15
N ILE A 2 17.87 6.85 0.96
CA ILE A 2 16.78 5.94 0.53
C ILE A 2 17.17 4.46 0.49
N LEU A 3 18.36 4.11 -0.04
CA LEU A 3 18.81 2.72 -0.04
C LEU A 3 18.92 2.17 1.38
N ASP A 4 19.52 2.93 2.30
CA ASP A 4 19.64 2.55 3.70
C ASP A 4 18.26 2.41 4.36
N THR A 5 17.31 3.30 4.03
CA THR A 5 15.92 3.17 4.48
C THR A 5 15.28 1.88 3.98
N CYS A 6 15.51 1.47 2.74
CA CYS A 6 14.95 0.23 2.20
C CYS A 6 15.51 -1.00 2.93
N LEU A 7 16.78 -0.98 3.32
CA LEU A 7 17.36 -2.02 4.18
C LEU A 7 16.74 -1.99 5.59
N TYR A 8 16.60 -0.80 6.17
CA TYR A 8 15.94 -0.58 7.47
C TYR A 8 14.50 -1.10 7.49
N VAL A 9 13.73 -0.93 6.42
CA VAL A 9 12.37 -1.47 6.29
C VAL A 9 12.38 -3.01 6.40
N MET A 10 13.32 -3.69 5.76
CA MET A 10 13.45 -5.15 5.88
C MET A 10 13.94 -5.58 7.27
N ASP A 11 14.76 -4.76 7.93
CA ASP A 11 15.20 -5.02 9.31
C ASP A 11 14.04 -4.87 10.30
N ARG A 12 13.21 -3.82 10.16
CA ARG A 12 11.97 -3.63 10.94
C ARG A 12 10.98 -4.77 10.75
N ALA A 13 10.92 -5.33 9.54
CA ALA A 13 10.13 -6.52 9.23
C ALA A 13 10.68 -7.82 9.84
N GLN A 14 11.84 -7.77 10.49
CA GLN A 14 12.59 -8.95 10.95
C GLN A 14 12.82 -9.97 9.81
N MET A 15 13.02 -9.48 8.58
CA MET A 15 13.20 -10.35 7.43
C MET A 15 14.57 -11.04 7.49
N ASP A 16 14.56 -12.38 7.54
CA ASP A 16 15.77 -13.20 7.50
C ASP A 16 16.72 -12.78 6.38
N LEU A 17 17.99 -12.54 6.73
CA LEU A 17 19.03 -12.17 5.77
C LEU A 17 19.16 -13.17 4.62
N SER A 18 19.02 -14.46 4.91
CA SER A 18 19.04 -15.55 3.90
C SER A 18 17.92 -15.45 2.87
N GLY A 19 16.81 -14.78 3.21
CA GLY A 19 15.66 -14.59 2.32
C GLY A 19 15.78 -13.36 1.41
N ARG A 20 16.71 -12.43 1.67
CA ARG A 20 16.78 -11.14 0.97
C ARG A 20 17.30 -11.22 -0.46
N GLY A 21 17.90 -12.35 -0.84
CA GLY A 21 18.27 -12.63 -2.24
C GLY A 21 17.09 -13.12 -3.10
N ASN A 22 15.92 -13.40 -2.51
CA ASN A 22 14.75 -13.91 -3.24
C ASN A 22 13.75 -12.75 -3.51
N PRO A 23 13.57 -12.32 -4.77
CA PRO A 23 12.69 -11.19 -5.09
C PRO A 23 11.22 -11.44 -4.77
N ILE A 24 10.78 -12.72 -4.74
CA ILE A 24 9.42 -13.10 -4.35
C ILE A 24 9.22 -12.80 -2.86
N LYS A 25 10.17 -13.20 -2.01
CA LYS A 25 10.12 -12.92 -0.57
C LYS A 25 10.24 -11.43 -0.28
N VAL A 26 11.20 -10.75 -0.92
CA VAL A 26 11.42 -9.30 -0.75
C VAL A 26 10.17 -8.51 -1.12
N SER A 27 9.53 -8.84 -2.24
CA SER A 27 8.30 -8.14 -2.66
C SER A 27 7.14 -8.41 -1.71
N ARG A 28 7.00 -9.65 -1.23
CA ARG A 28 5.94 -10.00 -0.27
C ARG A 28 6.11 -9.26 1.06
N VAL A 29 7.32 -9.29 1.64
CA VAL A 29 7.63 -8.58 2.89
C VAL A 29 7.49 -7.07 2.71
N GLY A 30 8.05 -6.52 1.64
CA GLY A 30 7.95 -5.10 1.33
C GLY A 30 6.50 -4.63 1.19
N SER A 31 5.64 -5.41 0.54
CA SER A 31 4.22 -5.06 0.38
C SER A 31 3.46 -4.98 1.70
N ALA A 32 3.80 -5.84 2.68
CA ALA A 32 3.25 -5.76 4.02
C ALA A 32 3.76 -4.51 4.74
N MET A 33 5.09 -4.30 4.75
CA MET A 33 5.73 -3.22 5.48
C MET A 33 5.44 -1.81 4.97
N VAL A 34 5.03 -1.63 3.71
CA VAL A 34 4.67 -0.28 3.23
C VAL A 34 3.42 0.24 3.97
N ASN A 35 2.54 -0.66 4.41
CA ASN A 35 1.36 -0.34 5.19
C ASN A 35 1.62 -0.50 6.69
N ALA A 36 1.17 0.46 7.49
CA ALA A 36 1.40 0.46 8.94
C ALA A 36 0.47 -0.47 9.72
N LYS A 37 -0.58 -0.99 9.09
CA LYS A 37 -1.47 -1.96 9.72
C LYS A 37 -0.68 -3.24 10.02
N ASP A 38 -0.85 -3.76 11.23
CA ASP A 38 -0.27 -5.01 11.75
C ASP A 38 1.22 -4.94 12.14
N ASP A 39 2.11 -4.38 11.30
CA ASP A 39 3.57 -4.49 11.48
C ASP A 39 4.30 -3.16 11.81
N GLU A 40 3.60 -2.09 12.17
CA GLU A 40 4.18 -0.73 12.34
C GLU A 40 5.02 -0.29 11.12
N GLY A 41 4.54 -0.64 9.92
CA GLY A 41 5.11 -0.28 8.64
C GLY A 41 5.12 1.22 8.33
N VAL A 42 5.51 1.54 7.09
CA VAL A 42 5.93 2.89 6.68
C VAL A 42 4.81 3.93 6.74
N LEU A 43 3.60 3.61 6.26
CA LEU A 43 2.51 4.58 6.07
C LEU A 43 1.20 4.16 6.73
N VAL A 44 0.55 5.10 7.41
CA VAL A 44 -0.82 4.95 7.91
C VAL A 44 -1.83 5.36 6.83
N GLY A 45 -2.77 4.47 6.51
CA GLY A 45 -3.86 4.77 5.59
C GLY A 45 -4.95 5.66 6.22
N SER A 46 -5.44 6.67 5.51
CA SER A 46 -6.63 7.43 5.93
C SER A 46 -7.48 7.94 4.76
N TRP A 47 -8.80 7.88 4.95
CA TRP A 47 -9.85 8.39 4.06
C TRP A 47 -10.88 9.24 4.83
N ASP A 48 -10.53 9.72 6.03
CA ASP A 48 -11.46 10.42 6.92
C ASP A 48 -11.73 11.89 6.54
N ASN A 49 -10.97 12.44 5.58
CA ASN A 49 -11.02 13.83 5.14
C ASN A 49 -10.67 14.87 6.23
N ILE A 50 -10.08 14.43 7.35
CA ILE A 50 -9.65 15.28 8.46
C ILE A 50 -8.12 15.27 8.56
N TYR A 51 -7.49 14.09 8.42
CA TYR A 51 -6.04 13.91 8.44
C TYR A 51 -5.33 14.55 9.65
N ALA A 52 -5.97 14.46 10.83
CA ALA A 52 -5.46 15.09 12.05
C ALA A 52 -4.06 14.57 12.42
N TYR A 53 -3.17 15.48 12.82
CA TYR A 53 -1.79 15.16 13.22
C TYR A 53 -0.94 14.47 12.14
N GLY A 54 -1.24 14.74 10.87
CA GLY A 54 -0.48 14.22 9.74
C GLY A 54 -0.59 15.12 8.51
N VAL A 55 -0.05 14.61 7.42
CA VAL A 55 -0.09 15.25 6.10
C VAL A 55 -1.21 14.62 5.28
N PRO A 56 -2.10 15.43 4.66
CA PRO A 56 -3.11 14.91 3.75
C PRO A 56 -2.47 14.11 2.59
N PRO A 57 -3.00 12.94 2.22
CA PRO A 57 -2.42 12.08 1.17
C PRO A 57 -2.17 12.77 -0.17
N SER A 58 -2.96 13.80 -0.50
CA SER A 58 -2.84 14.59 -1.73
C SER A 58 -1.68 15.60 -1.73
N ALA A 59 -1.06 15.88 -0.58
CA ALA A 59 0.03 16.84 -0.48
C ALA A 59 1.40 16.22 -0.84
N TRP A 60 1.52 14.90 -0.80
CA TRP A 60 2.77 14.20 -1.13
C TRP A 60 3.09 14.31 -2.62
N THR A 61 4.33 14.70 -2.94
CA THR A 61 4.85 14.78 -4.31
C THR A 61 5.83 13.67 -4.66
N GLY A 62 6.18 12.81 -3.70
CA GLY A 62 7.12 11.70 -3.90
C GLY A 62 7.40 10.91 -2.63
N SER A 63 8.21 9.86 -2.76
CA SER A 63 8.46 8.88 -1.69
C SER A 63 9.59 9.27 -0.73
N VAL A 64 10.42 10.27 -1.11
CA VAL A 64 11.65 10.60 -0.37
C VAL A 64 11.35 11.10 1.04
N ASP A 65 10.47 12.10 1.15
CA ASP A 65 10.14 12.69 2.46
C ASP A 65 9.52 11.66 3.40
N ILE A 66 8.60 10.83 2.89
CA ILE A 66 7.95 9.76 3.64
C ILE A 66 8.98 8.75 4.17
N LEU A 67 9.87 8.26 3.31
CA LEU A 67 10.85 7.23 3.71
C LEU A 67 11.86 7.78 4.71
N LEU A 68 12.35 9.00 4.49
CA LEU A 68 13.30 9.62 5.42
C LEU A 68 12.64 9.99 6.77
N GLU A 69 11.38 10.43 6.76
CA GLU A 69 10.60 10.64 7.98
C GLU A 69 10.39 9.33 8.75
N TYR A 70 10.02 8.25 8.06
CA TYR A 70 9.88 6.92 8.67
C TYR A 70 11.19 6.46 9.33
N GLN A 71 12.32 6.60 8.63
CA GLN A 71 13.62 6.20 9.17
C GLN A 71 14.04 7.06 10.37
N SER A 72 13.79 8.37 10.33
CA SER A 72 14.23 9.30 11.37
C SER A 72 13.35 9.27 12.63
N SER A 73 12.05 9.09 12.46
CA SER A 73 11.08 9.04 13.55
C SER A 73 10.90 7.64 14.13
N GLU A 74 11.28 6.61 13.36
CA GLU A 74 11.02 5.20 13.62
C GLU A 74 9.53 4.86 13.80
N ASN A 75 8.64 5.78 13.42
CA ASN A 75 7.20 5.68 13.56
C ASN A 75 6.51 5.73 12.19
N PRO A 76 5.34 5.10 12.03
CA PRO A 76 4.54 5.21 10.82
C PRO A 76 4.20 6.65 10.44
N VAL A 77 4.44 6.99 9.17
CA VAL A 77 4.15 8.31 8.60
C VAL A 77 2.67 8.43 8.27
N ARG A 78 2.10 9.60 8.53
CA ARG A 78 0.67 9.88 8.37
C ARG A 78 0.48 10.96 7.29
N TYR A 79 -0.30 10.79 6.23
CA TYR A 79 -1.12 9.63 5.84
C TYR A 79 -0.92 9.27 4.37
N GLY A 80 -1.35 8.07 3.97
CA GLY A 80 -1.33 7.60 2.59
C GLY A 80 -2.69 7.12 2.09
N GLN A 81 -2.86 7.15 0.77
CA GLN A 81 -3.89 6.40 0.03
C GLN A 81 -3.21 5.57 -1.06
N CYS A 82 -3.98 4.83 -1.87
CA CYS A 82 -3.46 3.80 -2.78
C CYS A 82 -2.26 4.25 -3.64
N TRP A 83 -2.30 5.45 -4.23
CA TRP A 83 -1.19 5.96 -5.05
C TRP A 83 0.06 6.31 -4.23
N VAL A 84 -0.11 6.73 -2.97
CA VAL A 84 1.00 7.03 -2.06
C VAL A 84 1.70 5.72 -1.68
N PHE A 85 0.92 4.69 -1.29
CA PHE A 85 1.45 3.35 -1.03
C PHE A 85 2.18 2.80 -2.27
N ALA A 86 1.55 2.88 -3.45
CA ALA A 86 2.14 2.40 -4.68
C ALA A 86 3.43 3.16 -5.06
N GLY A 87 3.48 4.47 -4.81
CA GLY A 87 4.67 5.31 -5.02
C GLY A 87 5.84 4.89 -4.12
N VAL A 88 5.58 4.77 -2.81
CA VAL A 88 6.60 4.34 -1.83
C VAL A 88 7.08 2.93 -2.13
N PHE A 89 6.18 2.00 -2.40
CA PHE A 89 6.57 0.62 -2.70
C PHE A 89 7.33 0.51 -4.04
N ASN A 90 6.98 1.32 -5.04
CA ASN A 90 7.73 1.39 -6.29
C ASN A 90 9.17 1.91 -6.08
N THR A 91 9.36 2.89 -5.18
CA THR A 91 10.69 3.35 -4.77
C THR A 91 11.46 2.23 -4.08
N PHE A 92 10.85 1.52 -3.13
CA PHE A 92 11.48 0.39 -2.45
C PHE A 92 11.97 -0.69 -3.44
N LEU A 93 11.10 -1.14 -4.34
CA LEU A 93 11.42 -2.16 -5.33
C LEU A 93 12.56 -1.72 -6.27
N ARG A 94 12.44 -0.54 -6.87
CA ARG A 94 13.45 -0.02 -7.80
C ARG A 94 14.78 0.27 -7.11
N CYS A 95 14.76 0.75 -5.86
CA CYS A 95 15.97 1.02 -5.10
C CYS A 95 16.75 -0.26 -4.79
N LEU A 96 16.06 -1.38 -4.61
CA LEU A 96 16.68 -2.71 -4.41
C LEU A 96 17.01 -3.41 -5.74
N GLY A 97 16.78 -2.77 -6.89
CA GLY A 97 17.09 -3.31 -8.21
C GLY A 97 16.04 -4.27 -8.78
N ILE A 98 14.85 -4.39 -8.17
CA ILE A 98 13.72 -5.14 -8.73
C ILE A 98 13.00 -4.24 -9.74
N PRO A 99 12.92 -4.60 -11.03
CA PRO A 99 12.19 -3.78 -12.00
C PRO A 99 10.70 -3.73 -11.61
N ALA A 100 10.17 -2.52 -11.46
CA ALA A 100 8.80 -2.32 -11.01
C ALA A 100 8.12 -1.14 -11.71
N ARG A 101 6.79 -1.20 -11.81
CA ARG A 101 5.94 -0.10 -12.29
C ARG A 101 4.67 0.01 -11.47
N ILE A 102 4.06 1.20 -11.51
CA ILE A 102 2.75 1.47 -10.93
C ILE A 102 1.71 1.30 -12.03
N VAL A 103 0.58 0.66 -11.69
CA VAL A 103 -0.58 0.53 -12.57
C VAL A 103 -1.80 1.12 -11.87
N THR A 104 -2.73 1.63 -12.68
CA THR A 104 -4.00 2.20 -12.23
C THR A 104 -5.14 1.44 -12.88
N ASN A 105 -6.06 0.96 -12.06
CA ASN A 105 -7.28 0.32 -12.50
C ASN A 105 -8.46 1.26 -12.26
N TYR A 106 -9.24 1.53 -13.30
CA TYR A 106 -10.45 2.34 -13.23
C TYR A 106 -11.64 1.43 -12.90
N PHE A 107 -12.57 1.91 -12.06
CA PHE A 107 -13.68 1.11 -11.55
C PHE A 107 -13.21 -0.17 -10.86
N SER A 108 -12.29 -0.02 -9.90
CA SER A 108 -11.69 -1.16 -9.22
C SER A 108 -12.63 -1.73 -8.17
N ALA A 109 -13.12 -2.95 -8.42
CA ALA A 109 -13.87 -3.70 -7.44
C ALA A 109 -13.02 -3.98 -6.19
N HIS A 110 -13.64 -3.82 -5.02
CA HIS A 110 -13.11 -4.19 -3.73
C HIS A 110 -14.13 -5.14 -3.09
N ASP A 111 -13.94 -6.41 -3.44
CA ASP A 111 -14.68 -7.58 -3.00
C ASP A 111 -14.28 -7.91 -1.55
N ASN A 112 -15.27 -8.08 -0.66
CA ASN A 112 -15.04 -8.39 0.75
C ASN A 112 -15.22 -9.87 1.12
N ASP A 113 -15.75 -10.71 0.23
CA ASP A 113 -16.03 -12.13 0.51
C ASP A 113 -15.30 -13.11 -0.42
N ALA A 114 -14.55 -12.58 -1.39
CA ALA A 114 -13.75 -13.31 -2.38
C ALA A 114 -14.59 -14.20 -3.32
N ASN A 115 -15.85 -13.84 -3.56
CA ASN A 115 -16.74 -14.56 -4.47
C ASN A 115 -16.56 -14.18 -5.96
N LEU A 116 -15.69 -13.21 -6.25
CA LEU A 116 -15.36 -12.70 -7.59
C LEU A 116 -16.52 -11.99 -8.32
N GLN A 117 -17.56 -11.60 -7.59
CA GLN A 117 -18.71 -10.84 -8.05
C GLN A 117 -18.86 -9.56 -7.22
N MET A 118 -19.80 -8.70 -7.59
CA MET A 118 -20.11 -7.47 -6.87
C MET A 118 -21.54 -7.54 -6.39
N ASP A 119 -21.75 -7.62 -5.09
CA ASP A 119 -23.08 -7.76 -4.52
C ASP A 119 -23.65 -6.39 -4.11
N ILE A 120 -24.62 -5.91 -4.89
CA ILE A 120 -25.38 -4.69 -4.61
C ILE A 120 -26.78 -5.08 -4.14
N PHE A 121 -27.04 -4.88 -2.86
CA PHE A 121 -28.35 -5.18 -2.26
C PHE A 121 -29.24 -3.94 -2.36
N LEU A 122 -30.46 -4.14 -2.84
CA LEU A 122 -31.46 -3.09 -2.99
C LEU A 122 -32.58 -3.30 -1.96
N GLU A 123 -33.11 -2.20 -1.42
CA GLU A 123 -34.38 -2.18 -0.71
C GLU A 123 -35.55 -2.32 -1.70
N GLU A 124 -36.77 -2.57 -1.21
CA GLU A 124 -37.96 -2.76 -2.07
C GLU A 124 -38.28 -1.53 -2.94
N ASP A 125 -37.88 -0.34 -2.52
CA ASP A 125 -38.06 0.92 -3.25
C ASP A 125 -36.99 1.16 -4.35
N GLY A 126 -36.03 0.24 -4.49
CA GLY A 126 -34.93 0.31 -5.44
C GLY A 126 -33.71 1.10 -4.96
N ASN A 127 -33.72 1.66 -3.75
CA ASN A 127 -32.54 2.28 -3.15
C ASN A 127 -31.52 1.24 -2.71
N VAL A 128 -30.23 1.58 -2.74
CA VAL A 128 -29.17 0.68 -2.25
C VAL A 128 -29.26 0.53 -0.74
N ASN A 129 -29.36 -0.72 -0.27
CA ASN A 129 -29.26 -1.06 1.13
C ASN A 129 -27.79 -0.99 1.55
N SER A 130 -27.40 0.14 2.16
CA SER A 130 -26.03 0.41 2.62
C SER A 130 -25.60 -0.45 3.81
N LYS A 131 -26.53 -1.12 4.50
CA LYS A 131 -26.20 -2.05 5.58
C LYS A 131 -25.75 -3.40 5.02
N LEU A 132 -26.39 -3.88 3.95
CA LEU A 132 -26.09 -5.17 3.32
C LEU A 132 -25.02 -5.08 2.25
N THR A 133 -24.99 -4.00 1.45
CA THR A 133 -23.97 -3.76 0.43
C THR A 133 -22.64 -3.46 1.10
N LYS A 134 -21.76 -4.46 1.18
CA LYS A 134 -20.40 -4.33 1.74
C LYS A 134 -19.36 -4.07 0.66
N ASP A 135 -19.58 -4.61 -0.52
CA ASP A 135 -18.67 -4.39 -1.63
C ASP A 135 -18.70 -2.95 -2.09
N SER A 136 -17.56 -2.52 -2.60
CA SER A 136 -17.39 -1.15 -3.07
C SER A 136 -16.61 -1.17 -4.39
N VAL A 137 -16.94 -0.22 -5.26
CA VAL A 137 -16.15 0.06 -6.46
C VAL A 137 -15.43 1.37 -6.24
N TRP A 138 -14.11 1.32 -6.19
CA TRP A 138 -13.30 2.53 -6.18
C TRP A 138 -13.30 3.14 -7.58
N ASN A 139 -13.38 4.47 -7.64
CA ASN A 139 -13.23 5.21 -8.90
C ASN A 139 -11.93 4.81 -9.62
N TYR A 140 -10.84 4.70 -8.87
CA TYR A 140 -9.61 4.06 -9.30
C TYR A 140 -8.86 3.44 -8.12
N HIS A 141 -8.00 2.47 -8.41
CA HIS A 141 -7.06 1.91 -7.45
C HIS A 141 -5.68 1.76 -8.10
N CYS A 142 -4.63 2.06 -7.34
CA CYS A 142 -3.24 1.96 -7.80
C CYS A 142 -2.53 0.83 -7.05
N TRP A 143 -1.77 0.02 -7.78
CA TRP A 143 -0.87 -1.00 -7.22
C TRP A 143 0.41 -1.13 -8.05
N ASN A 144 1.26 -2.08 -7.68
CA ASN A 144 2.55 -2.29 -8.30
C ASN A 144 2.63 -3.63 -9.03
N GLU A 145 3.37 -3.64 -10.13
CA GLU A 145 3.88 -4.86 -10.74
C GLU A 145 5.40 -4.92 -10.55
N ALA A 146 5.91 -6.07 -10.11
CA ALA A 146 7.33 -6.33 -9.90
C ALA A 146 7.78 -7.50 -10.79
N TRP A 147 8.86 -7.31 -11.55
CA TRP A 147 9.34 -8.30 -12.52
C TRP A 147 10.30 -9.31 -11.88
N MET A 148 9.98 -10.60 -12.00
CA MET A 148 10.81 -11.72 -11.57
C MET A 148 10.34 -13.03 -12.19
N THR A 149 11.18 -14.05 -12.15
CA THR A 149 10.77 -15.44 -12.44
C THR A 149 9.89 -15.99 -11.31
N ARG A 150 9.10 -17.03 -11.63
CA ARG A 150 8.27 -17.78 -10.68
C ARG A 150 8.62 -19.28 -10.77
N PRO A 151 9.77 -19.69 -10.18
CA PRO A 151 10.27 -21.07 -10.24
C PRO A 151 9.42 -22.04 -9.43
#